data_AF-A0AAW5E1P4-F1
#
_entry.id   AF-A0AAW5E1P4-F1
#
_cell.length_a   1.000
_cell.length_b   1.000
_cell.length_c   1.000
_cell.angle_alpha   90.00
_cell.angle_beta   90.00
_cell.angle_gamma   90.00
#
_symmetry.space_group_name_H-M   'P 1'
#
loop_
_entity.id
_entity.type
_entity.pdbx_description
1 polymer ?
#
loop_
_entity_poly.entity_id
_entity_poly.type
_entity_poly.pdbx_seq_one_letter_code
_entity_poly.pdbx_strand_id
1 'polypeptide(L)'
;MKLNETDKKTLSDSIDKLNEGLDAVIQLYNDSEVDKPIFEFESEVIEAIEKAKGTFGDEEITRRINTIIKEVLAFLPKEDDQNAND
;
A
#
# COMPACT_ATOMS: atom_id res chain seq x y z
N MET A 1 -36.04 -33.44 9.06
CA MET A 1 -37.17 -32.58 8.65
C MET A 1 -36.83 -32.02 7.28
N LYS A 2 -37.68 -32.20 6.26
CA LYS A 2 -37.52 -31.48 4.99
C LYS A 2 -37.86 -30.01 5.27
N LEU A 3 -36.91 -29.10 5.08
CA LEU A 3 -37.16 -27.66 5.18
C LEU A 3 -38.36 -27.32 4.29
N ASN A 4 -39.34 -26.61 4.83
CA ASN A 4 -40.42 -26.09 3.99
C ASN A 4 -39.84 -25.05 3.02
N GLU A 5 -40.50 -24.76 1.91
CA GLU A 5 -39.98 -23.81 0.91
C GLU A 5 -39.70 -22.40 1.48
N THR A 6 -40.41 -22.00 2.53
CA THR A 6 -40.19 -20.74 3.26
C THR A 6 -38.91 -20.76 4.10
N ASP A 7 -38.60 -21.86 4.77
CA ASP A 7 -37.37 -22.03 5.55
C ASP A 7 -36.15 -22.08 4.62
N LYS A 8 -36.31 -22.74 3.46
CA LYS A 8 -35.27 -22.79 2.42
C LYS A 8 -34.99 -21.40 1.84
N LYS A 9 -36.04 -20.62 1.57
CA LYS A 9 -35.90 -19.23 1.13
C LYS A 9 -35.21 -18.38 2.18
N THR A 10 -35.65 -18.48 3.43
CA THR A 10 -35.06 -17.73 4.56
C THR A 10 -33.58 -18.08 4.76
N LEU A 11 -33.22 -19.35 4.60
CA LEU A 11 -31.84 -19.82 4.65
C LEU A 11 -31.01 -19.24 3.49
N SER A 12 -31.53 -19.25 2.27
CA SER A 12 -30.89 -18.64 1.10
C SER A 12 -30.65 -17.14 1.32
N ASP A 13 -31.69 -16.40 1.72
CA ASP A 13 -31.60 -14.97 1.97
C ASP A 13 -30.59 -14.64 3.10
N SER A 14 -30.43 -15.55 4.06
CA SER A 14 -29.44 -15.41 5.14
C SER A 14 -28.02 -15.68 4.65
N ILE A 15 -27.84 -16.64 3.74
CA ILE A 15 -26.54 -16.93 3.10
C ILE A 15 -26.11 -15.76 2.21
N ASP A 16 -27.03 -15.16 1.46
CA ASP A 16 -26.74 -14.02 0.60
C ASP A 16 -26.22 -12.82 1.42
N LYS A 17 -26.87 -12.52 2.55
CA LYS A 17 -26.41 -11.47 3.49
C LYS A 17 -25.07 -11.78 4.12
N LEU A 18 -24.76 -13.05 4.38
CA LEU A 18 -23.45 -13.45 4.89
C LEU A 18 -22.36 -13.25 3.83
N ASN A 19 -22.65 -13.56 2.56
CA ASN A 19 -21.73 -13.32 1.46
C ASN A 19 -21.48 -11.82 1.27
N GLU A 20 -22.53 -11.00 1.25
CA GLU A 20 -22.40 -9.54 1.19
C GLU A 20 -21.60 -8.98 2.37
N GLY A 21 -21.83 -9.51 3.58
CA GLY A 21 -21.07 -9.13 4.77
C GLY A 21 -19.59 -9.52 4.67
N LEU A 22 -19.29 -10.69 4.09
CA LEU A 22 -17.93 -11.15 3.86
C LEU A 22 -17.20 -10.27 2.83
N ASP A 23 -17.87 -9.91 1.74
CA ASP A 23 -17.32 -9.02 0.72
C ASP A 23 -17.00 -7.64 1.31
N ALA A 24 -17.88 -7.11 2.17
CA ALA A 24 -17.64 -5.85 2.88
C ALA A 24 -16.43 -5.94 3.83
N VAL A 25 -16.22 -7.07 4.50
CA VAL A 25 -15.04 -7.29 5.36
C VAL A 25 -13.75 -7.37 4.54
N ILE A 26 -13.78 -8.04 3.38
CA ILE A 26 -12.64 -8.12 2.47
C ILE A 26 -12.28 -6.73 1.94
N GLN A 27 -13.29 -5.95 1.54
CA GLN A 27 -13.07 -4.59 1.09
C GLN A 27 -12.46 -3.72 2.19
N LEU A 28 -12.98 -3.79 3.42
CA LEU A 28 -12.40 -3.07 4.56
C LEU A 28 -10.95 -3.50 4.84
N TYR A 29 -10.62 -4.78 4.66
CA TYR A 29 -9.25 -5.26 4.81
C TYR A 29 -8.32 -4.65 3.75
N ASN A 30 -8.73 -4.65 2.48
CA ASN A 30 -7.97 -4.04 1.40
C ASN A 30 -7.84 -2.52 1.58
N ASP A 31 -8.91 -1.84 1.98
CA ASP A 31 -8.89 -0.41 2.26
C ASP A 31 -8.07 -0.07 3.52
N SER A 32 -7.93 -1.04 4.45
CA SER A 32 -7.06 -0.92 5.63
C SER A 32 -5.59 -1.19 5.33
N GLU A 33 -5.28 -1.69 4.12
CA GLU A 33 -3.91 -1.75 3.62
C GLU A 33 -3.45 -0.31 3.38
N VAL A 34 -2.89 0.29 4.43
CA VAL A 34 -2.33 1.63 4.38
C VAL A 34 -1.24 1.62 3.32
N ASP A 35 -1.42 2.42 2.27
CA ASP A 35 -0.37 2.70 1.30
C ASP A 35 0.78 3.38 2.05
N LYS A 36 1.71 2.58 2.55
CA LYS A 36 2.87 3.06 3.28
C LYS A 36 3.82 3.61 2.24
N PRO A 37 4.02 4.94 2.18
CA PRO A 37 4.99 5.48 1.26
C PRO A 37 6.36 4.88 1.57
N ILE A 38 7.14 4.60 0.52
CA ILE A 38 8.51 4.08 0.66
C ILE A 38 9.35 4.96 1.60
N PHE A 39 9.02 6.25 1.68
CA PHE A 39 9.62 7.23 2.57
C PHE A 39 8.60 8.33 2.92
N GLU A 40 8.52 8.73 4.19
CA GLU A 40 7.73 9.89 4.64
C GLU A 40 8.62 11.13 4.71
N PHE A 41 8.30 12.16 3.93
CA PHE A 41 8.94 13.47 4.04
C PHE A 41 8.24 14.32 5.10
N GLU A 42 9.03 15.02 5.92
CA GLU A 42 8.49 16.08 6.77
C GLU A 42 7.82 17.17 5.92
N SER A 43 6.79 17.83 6.45
CA SER A 43 6.00 18.81 5.69
C SER A 43 6.85 19.94 5.12
N GLU A 44 7.89 20.39 5.84
CA GLU A 44 8.83 21.40 5.36
C GLU A 44 9.63 20.96 4.13
N VAL A 45 9.96 19.67 4.05
CA VAL A 45 10.68 19.10 2.90
C VAL A 45 9.77 19.00 1.70
N ILE A 46 8.49 18.64 1.91
CA ILE A 46 7.49 18.61 0.84
C ILE A 46 7.32 20.00 0.22
N GLU A 47 7.15 21.05 1.04
CA GLU A 47 7.03 22.42 0.54
C GLU A 47 8.28 22.89 -0.23
N ALA A 48 9.47 22.49 0.23
CA ALA A 48 10.72 22.81 -0.46
C ALA A 48 10.81 22.10 -1.81
N ILE A 49 10.39 20.82 -1.88
CA ILE A 49 10.33 20.05 -3.12
C ILE A 49 9.37 20.69 -4.12
N GLU A 50 8.16 21.09 -3.69
CA GLU A 50 7.18 21.73 -4.57
C GLU A 50 7.71 23.05 -5.16
N LYS A 51 8.31 23.90 -4.32
CA LYS A 51 8.94 25.16 -4.77
C LYS A 51 10.07 24.89 -5.77
N ALA A 52 10.89 23.87 -5.50
CA ALA A 52 12.00 23.49 -6.38
C ALA A 52 11.49 22.95 -7.72
N LYS A 53 10.44 22.12 -7.72
CA LYS A 53 9.80 21.60 -8.94
C LYS A 53 9.23 22.73 -9.79
N GLY A 54 8.60 23.73 -9.17
CA GLY A 54 8.10 24.92 -9.87
C GLY A 54 9.21 25.75 -10.52
N THR A 55 10.41 25.74 -9.96
CA THR A 55 11.55 26.55 -10.46
C THR A 55 12.41 25.81 -11.49
N PHE A 56 12.70 24.54 -11.25
CA PHE A 56 13.69 23.75 -12.00
C PHE A 56 13.07 22.65 -12.87
N GLY A 57 11.77 22.39 -12.73
CA GLY A 57 11.07 21.30 -13.40
C GLY A 57 11.04 20.02 -12.57
N ASP A 58 9.94 19.28 -12.72
CA ASP A 58 9.67 18.05 -11.96
C ASP A 58 10.73 16.97 -12.18
N GLU A 59 11.11 16.75 -13.43
CA GLU A 59 12.08 15.71 -13.81
C GLU A 59 13.46 15.96 -13.21
N GLU A 60 13.93 17.21 -13.23
CA GLU A 60 15.26 17.56 -12.75
C GLU A 60 15.37 17.40 -11.23
N ILE A 61 14.36 17.84 -10.48
CA ILE A 61 14.33 17.67 -9.03
C ILE A 61 14.21 16.20 -8.65
N THR A 62 13.35 15.45 -9.34
CA THR A 62 13.20 14.01 -9.13
C THR A 62 14.51 13.27 -9.36
N ARG A 63 15.25 13.60 -10.42
CA ARG A 63 16.56 13.02 -10.71
C ARG A 63 17.57 13.31 -9.59
N ARG A 64 17.66 14.58 -9.16
CA ARG A 64 18.59 15.01 -8.10
C ARG A 64 18.33 14.31 -6.77
N ILE A 65 17.07 14.25 -6.34
CA ILE A 65 16.69 13.56 -5.09
C ILE A 65 17.08 12.08 -5.14
N ASN A 66 16.76 11.39 -6.24
CA ASN A 66 17.13 9.98 -6.40
C ASN A 66 18.64 9.75 -6.38
N THR A 67 19.44 10.65 -6.97
CA THR A 67 20.90 10.57 -6.91
C THR A 67 21.42 10.71 -5.49
N ILE A 68 20.93 11.71 -4.74
CA ILE A 68 21.35 11.94 -3.35
C ILE A 68 20.98 10.74 -2.48
N ILE A 69 19.75 10.21 -2.61
CA ILE A 69 19.32 9.04 -1.86
C ILE A 69 20.21 7.83 -2.18
N LYS A 70 20.52 7.59 -3.47
CA LYS A 70 21.45 6.51 -3.86
C LYS A 70 22.83 6.68 -3.24
N GLU A 71 23.37 7.89 -3.24
CA GLU A 71 24.68 8.18 -2.64
C GLU A 71 24.67 7.93 -1.14
N VAL A 72 23.63 8.38 -0.43
CA VAL A 72 23.48 8.15 1.02
C VAL A 72 23.37 6.65 1.32
N LEU A 73 22.55 5.92 0.57
CA LEU A 73 22.36 4.48 0.77
C LEU A 73 23.56 3.64 0.31
N ALA A 74 24.42 4.14 -0.58
CA ALA A 74 25.63 3.44 -1.00
C ALA A 74 26.67 3.27 0.13
N PHE A 75 26.55 4.04 1.21
CA PHE A 75 27.37 3.87 2.41
C PHE A 75 26.88 2.78 3.35
N LEU A 76 25.67 2.26 3.15
CA LEU A 76 25.22 1.09 3.90
C LEU A 76 26.10 -0.10 3.53
N PRO A 77 26.57 -0.89 4.52
CA PRO A 77 27.26 -2.13 4.21
C PRO A 77 26.32 -2.94 3.33
N LYS A 78 26.81 -3.36 2.16
CA LYS A 78 26.10 -4.37 1.37
C LYS A 78 25.89 -5.55 2.32
N GLU A 79 24.66 -6.02 2.46
CA GLU A 79 24.44 -7.31 3.11
C GLU A 79 25.35 -8.31 2.40
N ASP A 80 26.37 -8.78 3.13
CA ASP A 80 27.26 -9.82 2.65
C ASP A 80 26.41 -10.98 2.15
N ASP A 81 26.79 -11.53 0.99
CA ASP A 81 26.24 -12.75 0.38
C ASP A 81 26.10 -13.89 1.40
N GLN A 82 24.98 -13.97 2.12
CA GLN A 82 24.65 -15.09 3.02
C GLN A 82 23.80 -16.18 2.36
N ASN A 83 23.76 -16.22 1.02
CA ASN A 83 23.16 -17.34 0.27
C ASN A 83 24.18 -18.00 -0.67
N ALA A 84 25.41 -18.18 -0.19
CA ALA A 84 26.37 -19.11 -0.78
C ALA A 84 26.73 -20.18 0.28
N ASN A 85 25.73 -20.95 0.69
CA ASN A 85 25.82 -22.35 1.15
C ASN A 85 24.46 -22.79 1.74
N ASP A 86 23.61 -23.38 0.90
CA ASP A 86 22.85 -24.60 1.21
C ASP A 86 22.30 -25.22 -0.10
#